data_AF-A0A7C3ZKM9-F1
#
_entry.id   AF-A0A7C3ZKM9-F1
#
_cell.length_a   1.000
_cell.length_b   1.000
_cell.length_c   1.000
_cell.angle_alpha   90.00
_cell.angle_beta   90.00
_cell.angle_gamma   90.00
#
_symmetry.space_group_name_H-M   'P 1'
#
loop_
_entity.id
_entity.type
_entity.pdbx_description
1 polymer ?
#
loop_
_entity_poly.entity_id
_entity_poly.type
_entity_poly.pdbx_seq_one_letter_code
_entity_poly.pdbx_strand_id
1 'polypeptide(L)'
;MVIIKDGKYYYYDFVFEGKRYRRSCKTTDRKLAEQIEISVKNDIIKRENSLPTDKNKRLLLQAAWENYLINNGNSEKAIERKIIAVRHFLPSFKDKILSAIMPLDIKNYNL
;
A
#
# COMPACT_ATOMS: atom_id res chain seq x y z
N MET A 1 -4.42 -14.77 -20.42
CA MET A 1 -4.88 -15.03 -19.04
C MET A 1 -4.51 -16.46 -18.73
N VAL A 2 -3.53 -16.68 -17.85
CA VAL A 2 -3.13 -18.05 -17.50
C VAL A 2 -2.98 -18.15 -15.98
N ILE A 3 -3.94 -18.81 -15.35
CA ILE A 3 -3.74 -19.37 -14.02
C ILE A 3 -3.01 -20.70 -14.23
N ILE A 4 -1.79 -20.79 -13.73
CA ILE A 4 -0.93 -21.95 -13.86
C ILE A 4 -0.93 -22.69 -12.53
N LYS A 5 -1.18 -23.99 -12.53
CA LYS A 5 -0.96 -24.82 -11.35
C LYS A 5 0.50 -25.25 -11.35
N ASP A 6 1.23 -24.93 -10.29
CA ASP A 6 2.62 -25.34 -10.13
C ASP A 6 2.81 -25.95 -8.74
N GLY A 7 2.99 -27.27 -8.71
CA GLY A 7 2.93 -28.08 -7.49
C GLY A 7 1.60 -27.95 -6.75
N LYS A 8 1.68 -27.52 -5.48
CA LYS A 8 0.52 -27.38 -4.60
C LYS A 8 -0.31 -26.13 -4.89
N TYR A 9 0.30 -25.06 -5.41
CA TYR A 9 -0.33 -23.75 -5.47
C TYR A 9 -0.58 -23.29 -6.90
N TYR A 10 -1.62 -22.47 -7.07
CA TYR A 10 -1.85 -21.73 -8.30
C TYR A 10 -1.00 -20.46 -8.35
N TYR A 11 -0.65 -20.06 -9.57
CA TYR A 11 0.10 -18.86 -9.92
C TYR A 11 -0.68 -18.10 -10.97
N TYR A 12 -0.68 -16.77 -10.89
CA TYR A 12 -1.14 -15.93 -11.98
C TYR A 12 0.05 -15.58 -12.88
N ASP A 13 -0.20 -15.49 -14.19
CA ASP A 13 0.75 -15.03 -15.19
C ASP A 13 0.02 -14.22 -16.27
N PHE A 14 0.30 -12.92 -16.31
CA PHE A 14 -0.25 -12.02 -17.32
C PHE A 14 0.73 -10.89 -17.65
N VAL A 15 0.48 -10.24 -18.77
CA VAL A 15 1.23 -9.06 -19.21
C VAL A 15 0.29 -7.85 -19.19
N PHE A 16 0.77 -6.74 -18.66
CA PHE A 16 0.09 -5.45 -18.68
C PHE A 16 1.11 -4.37 -19.07
N GLU A 17 0.80 -3.58 -20.11
CA GLU A 17 1.69 -2.53 -20.64
C GLU A 17 3.15 -3.00 -20.88
N GLY A 18 3.31 -4.18 -21.48
CA GLY A 18 4.62 -4.75 -21.78
C GLY A 18 5.37 -5.33 -20.57
N LYS A 19 4.87 -5.16 -19.34
CA LYS A 19 5.43 -5.77 -18.13
C LYS A 19 4.73 -7.08 -17.81
N ARG A 20 5.50 -8.14 -17.56
CA ARG A 20 4.98 -9.46 -17.14
C ARG A 20 4.86 -9.52 -15.62
N TYR A 21 3.67 -9.90 -15.15
CA TYR A 21 3.34 -10.10 -13.75
C TYR A 21 3.07 -11.59 -13.51
N ARG A 22 4.02 -12.25 -12.84
CA ARG A 22 3.90 -13.66 -12.44
C ARG A 22 4.18 -13.83 -10.96
N ARG A 23 3.21 -14.32 -10.18
CA ARG A 23 3.41 -14.69 -8.77
C ARG A 23 2.48 -15.83 -8.34
N SER A 24 2.84 -16.47 -7.23
CA SER A 24 1.99 -17.46 -6.57
C SER A 24 0.76 -16.78 -5.95
N CYS A 25 -0.40 -17.37 -6.17
CA CYS A 25 -1.64 -17.05 -5.47
C CYS A 25 -1.69 -17.69 -4.07
N LYS A 26 -0.71 -18.54 -3.71
CA LYS A 26 -0.63 -19.29 -2.43
C LYS A 26 -1.92 -20.03 -2.05
N THR A 27 -2.71 -20.43 -3.04
CA THR A 27 -3.97 -21.16 -2.86
C THR A 27 -3.98 -22.43 -3.70
N THR A 28 -4.63 -23.46 -3.18
CA THR A 28 -4.93 -24.73 -3.86
C THR A 28 -6.29 -24.70 -4.56
N ASP A 29 -7.07 -23.62 -4.40
CA ASP A 29 -8.36 -23.41 -5.07
C ASP A 29 -8.18 -22.51 -6.29
N ARG A 30 -8.62 -23.02 -7.44
CA ARG A 30 -8.54 -22.32 -8.72
C ARG A 30 -9.43 -21.09 -8.76
N LYS A 31 -10.66 -21.17 -8.22
CA LYS A 31 -11.60 -20.03 -8.23
C LYS A 31 -11.05 -18.88 -7.41
N LEU A 32 -10.49 -19.18 -6.24
CA LEU A 32 -9.81 -18.18 -5.42
C LEU A 32 -8.59 -17.60 -6.14
N ALA A 33 -7.81 -18.42 -6.86
CA ALA A 33 -6.67 -17.94 -7.64
C ALA A 33 -7.08 -16.97 -8.76
N GLU A 34 -8.20 -17.24 -9.44
CA GLU A 34 -8.79 -16.37 -10.45
C GLU A 34 -9.24 -15.03 -9.83
N GLN A 35 -9.90 -15.06 -8.66
CA GLN A 35 -10.27 -13.84 -7.94
C GLN A 35 -9.05 -13.00 -7.53
N ILE A 36 -7.97 -13.65 -7.05
CA ILE A 36 -6.72 -12.98 -6.70
C ILE A 36 -6.10 -12.31 -7.94
N GLU A 37 -6.06 -12.99 -9.08
CA GLU A 37 -5.55 -12.44 -10.33
C GLU A 37 -6.33 -11.19 -10.76
N ILE A 38 -7.66 -11.27 -10.78
CA ILE A 38 -8.53 -10.14 -11.11
C ILE A 38 -8.27 -8.96 -10.16
N SER A 39 -8.18 -9.22 -8.86
CA SER A 39 -7.90 -8.17 -7.87
C SER A 39 -6.55 -7.51 -8.10
N VAL A 40 -5.50 -8.29 -8.36
CA VAL A 40 -4.14 -7.77 -8.60
C VAL A 40 -4.09 -6.97 -9.89
N LYS A 41 -4.72 -7.46 -10.95
CA LYS A 41 -4.80 -6.78 -12.24
C LYS A 41 -5.54 -5.44 -12.11
N ASN A 42 -6.67 -5.42 -11.41
CA ASN A 42 -7.42 -4.18 -11.14
C ASN A 42 -6.59 -3.18 -10.32
N ASP A 43 -5.85 -3.64 -9.32
CA ASP A 43 -4.94 -2.78 -8.54
C ASP A 43 -3.84 -2.15 -9.40
N ILE A 44 -3.27 -2.91 -10.33
CA ILE A 44 -2.26 -2.41 -11.27
C ILE A 44 -2.88 -1.37 -12.20
N ILE A 45 -4.02 -1.67 -12.83
CA ILE A 45 -4.73 -0.73 -13.70
C ILE A 45 -5.05 0.56 -12.96
N LYS A 46 -5.60 0.45 -11.75
CA LYS A 46 -5.92 1.61 -10.90
C LYS A 46 -4.66 2.45 -10.62
N ARG A 47 -3.54 1.81 -10.26
CA ARG A 47 -2.29 2.50 -9.96
C ARG A 47 -1.73 3.25 -11.17
N GLU A 48 -1.64 2.61 -12.33
CA GLU A 48 -1.09 3.23 -13.55
C GLU A 48 -1.98 4.38 -14.05
N ASN A 49 -3.29 4.32 -13.79
CA ASN A 49 -4.24 5.38 -14.12
C ASN A 49 -4.45 6.41 -12.98
N SER A 50 -3.62 6.40 -11.93
CA SER A 50 -3.76 7.28 -10.76
C SER A 50 -5.15 7.24 -10.10
N LEU A 51 -5.88 6.14 -10.25
CA LEU A 51 -7.17 5.91 -9.62
C LEU A 51 -6.99 5.43 -8.17
N PRO A 52 -7.95 5.71 -7.27
CA PRO A 52 -7.89 5.27 -5.88
C PRO A 52 -7.76 3.75 -5.78
N THR A 53 -6.66 3.27 -5.20
CA THR A 53 -6.46 1.84 -4.88
C THR A 53 -6.90 1.55 -3.45
N ASP A 54 -7.51 0.39 -3.23
CA ASP A 54 -8.03 0.00 -1.91
C ASP A 54 -6.90 -0.26 -0.88
N LYS A 55 -5.66 -0.42 -1.34
CA LYS A 55 -4.47 -0.62 -0.48
C LYS A 55 -4.25 0.49 0.54
N ASN A 56 -4.66 1.72 0.24
CA ASN A 56 -4.45 2.86 1.13
C ASN A 56 -5.58 3.08 2.13
N LYS A 57 -6.70 2.35 2.02
CA LYS A 57 -7.90 2.58 2.85
C LYS A 57 -7.73 2.20 4.32
N ARG A 58 -6.69 1.44 4.67
CA ARG A 58 -6.40 1.02 6.06
C ARG A 58 -4.96 1.33 6.48
N LEU A 59 -4.24 2.13 5.70
CA LEU A 59 -2.87 2.48 6.05
C LEU A 59 -2.90 3.40 7.27
N LEU A 60 -2.33 2.95 8.38
CA LEU A 60 -2.15 3.77 9.57
C LEU A 60 -1.14 4.89 9.30
N LEU A 61 -1.33 6.04 9.95
CA LEU A 61 -0.41 7.17 9.80
C LEU A 61 1.03 6.79 10.14
N GLN A 62 1.24 5.98 11.20
CA GLN A 62 2.58 5.54 11.59
C GLN A 62 3.27 4.75 10.46
N ALA A 63 2.58 3.75 9.90
CA ALA A 63 3.12 2.94 8.82
C ALA A 63 3.35 3.75 7.53
N ALA A 64 2.50 4.73 7.26
CA ALA A 64 2.71 5.66 6.15
C ALA A 64 3.96 6.54 6.36
N TRP A 65 4.16 7.03 7.57
CA TRP A 65 5.28 7.88 7.94
C TRP A 65 6.62 7.15 7.88
N GLU A 66 6.69 5.92 8.39
CA GLU A 66 7.89 5.07 8.31
C GLU A 66 8.27 4.80 6.83
N ASN A 67 7.29 4.44 6.00
CA ASN A 67 7.50 4.27 4.56
C ASN A 67 7.96 5.56 3.88
N TYR A 68 7.42 6.71 4.29
CA TYR A 68 7.85 8.00 3.77
C TYR A 68 9.32 8.29 4.12
N LEU A 69 9.76 8.04 5.34
CA LEU A 69 11.15 8.27 5.73
C LEU A 69 12.15 7.39 4.97
N ILE A 70 11.82 6.11 4.79
CA ILE A 70 12.70 5.13 4.12
C ILE A 70 12.83 5.45 2.63
N ASN A 71 11.73 5.80 1.96
CA ASN A 71 11.71 5.89 0.50
C ASN A 71 12.07 7.28 -0.05
N ASN A 72 12.08 8.33 0.77
CA ASN A 72 12.15 9.70 0.26
C ASN A 72 13.58 10.21 -0.02
N GLY A 73 14.60 9.33 -0.05
CA GLY A 73 15.98 9.68 -0.44
C GLY A 73 16.59 10.86 0.32
N ASN A 74 16.09 11.12 1.53
CA ASN A 74 16.44 12.31 2.31
C ASN A 74 17.86 12.17 2.88
N SER A 75 18.58 13.29 2.98
CA SER A 75 19.80 13.34 3.77
C SER A 75 19.51 13.07 5.26
N GLU A 76 20.49 12.53 5.98
CA GLU A 76 20.38 12.17 7.39
C GLU A 76 19.86 13.33 8.26
N LYS A 77 20.41 14.54 8.08
CA LYS A 77 19.95 15.76 8.77
C LYS A 77 18.49 16.12 8.47
N ALA A 78 18.01 15.82 7.26
CA ALA A 78 16.61 16.06 6.91
C ALA A 78 15.68 15.03 7.57
N ILE A 79 16.13 13.78 7.71
CA ILE A 79 15.41 12.73 8.45
C ILE A 79 15.30 13.12 9.93
N GLU A 80 16.40 13.55 10.57
CA GLU A 80 16.40 13.99 11.97
C GLU A 80 15.39 15.11 12.24
N ARG A 81 15.38 16.16 11.40
CA ARG A 81 14.43 17.28 11.52
C ARG A 81 12.98 16.81 11.41
N LYS A 82 12.70 15.88 10.48
CA LYS A 82 11.37 15.30 10.29
C LYS A 82 10.95 14.48 11.51
N ILE A 83 11.86 13.67 12.07
CA ILE A 83 11.59 12.91 13.30
C ILE A 83 11.23 13.85 14.44
N ILE A 84 11.98 14.95 14.63
CA ILE A 84 11.70 15.93 15.68
C ILE A 84 10.32 16.57 15.48
N ALA A 85 9.99 16.99 14.24
CA ALA A 85 8.70 17.59 13.93
C ALA A 85 7.52 16.64 14.18
N VAL A 86 7.72 15.32 13.96
CA VAL A 86 6.66 14.33 14.15
C VAL A 86 6.37 14.00 15.62
N ARG A 87 7.31 14.25 16.53
CA ARG A 87 7.21 13.84 17.95
C ARG A 87 5.93 14.32 18.62
N HIS A 88 5.46 15.51 18.28
CA HIS A 88 4.30 16.11 18.94
C HIS A 88 2.98 15.53 18.43
N PHE A 89 2.83 15.34 17.11
CA PHE A 89 1.54 14.92 16.55
C PHE A 89 1.43 13.41 16.35
N LEU A 90 2.53 12.70 16.09
CA LEU A 90 2.48 11.26 15.82
C LEU A 90 1.80 10.47 16.96
N PRO A 91 2.04 10.74 18.26
CA PRO A 91 1.34 10.04 19.33
C PRO A 91 -0.19 10.17 19.28
N SER A 92 -0.71 11.32 18.84
CA SER A 92 -2.15 11.61 18.77
C SER A 92 -2.84 10.99 17.55
N PHE A 93 -2.08 10.66 16.51
CA PHE A 93 -2.61 10.22 15.22
C PHE A 93 -2.08 8.86 14.75
N LYS A 94 -1.12 8.24 15.43
CA LYS A 94 -0.42 7.01 15.00
C LYS A 94 -1.37 5.87 14.62
N ASP A 95 -2.43 5.70 15.40
CA ASP A 95 -3.41 4.61 15.25
C ASP A 95 -4.59 5.01 14.35
N LYS A 96 -4.60 6.24 13.83
CA LYS A 96 -5.60 6.68 12.86
C LYS A 96 -5.21 6.21 11.47
N ILE A 97 -6.21 5.77 10.72
CA ILE A 97 -6.09 5.52 9.28
C ILE A 97 -5.80 6.86 8.60
N LEU A 98 -4.76 6.92 7.77
CA LEU A 98 -4.30 8.13 7.10
C LEU A 98 -5.42 8.82 6.31
N SER A 99 -6.22 8.05 5.58
CA SER A 99 -7.36 8.57 4.81
C SER A 99 -8.56 9.01 5.65
N ALA A 100 -8.55 8.73 6.95
CA ALA A 100 -9.61 9.10 7.89
C ALA A 100 -9.26 10.33 8.74
N ILE A 101 -8.03 10.86 8.63
CA ILE A 101 -7.62 12.09 9.30
C ILE A 101 -8.26 13.28 8.55
N MET A 102 -9.20 13.95 9.21
CA MET A 102 -9.93 15.07 8.65
C MET A 102 -9.27 16.41 9.05
N PRO A 103 -9.50 17.48 8.28
CA PRO A 103 -9.05 18.83 8.67
C PRO A 103 -9.51 19.25 10.07
N LEU A 104 -10.68 18.77 10.50
CA LEU A 104 -11.19 19.02 11.85
C LEU A 104 -10.33 18.36 12.93
N ASP A 105 -9.80 17.16 12.68
CA ASP A 105 -8.88 16.53 13.63
C ASP A 105 -7.59 17.35 13.80
N ILE A 106 -7.11 17.96 12.73
CA ILE A 106 -5.94 18.85 12.75
C ILE A 106 -6.28 20.15 13.47
N LYS A 107 -7.46 20.73 13.23
CA LYS A 107 -7.91 21.95 13.93
C LYS A 107 -8.08 21.74 15.44
N ASN A 108 -8.51 20.55 15.84
CA ASN A 108 -8.69 20.19 17.25
C ASN A 108 -7.39 19.72 17.91
N TYR A 109 -6.31 19.53 17.14
CA TYR A 109 -5.00 19.24 17.67
C TYR A 109 -4.38 20.53 18.22
N ASN A 110 -4.49 20.69 19.54
CA ASN A 110 -3.82 21.76 20.28
C ASN A 110 -2.48 21.22 20.81
N LEU A 111 -1.42 22.01 20.59
CA LEU A 111 -0.05 21.77 21.05
C LEU A 111 0.11 22.02 22.55
#